data_AF-A0AB34IF09-F1
#
_entry.id   AF-A0AB34IF09-F1
#
_cell.length_a   1.000
_cell.length_b   1.000
_cell.length_c   1.000
_cell.angle_alpha   90.00
_cell.angle_beta   90.00
_cell.angle_gamma   90.00
#
_symmetry.space_group_name_H-M   'P 1'
#
loop_
_entity.id
_entity.type
_entity.pdbx_description
1 polymer ?
#
loop_
_entity_poly.entity_id
_entity_poly.type
_entity_poly.pdbx_seq_one_letter_code
_entity_poly.pdbx_strand_id
1 'polypeptide(L)'
;MPPLVSSAWAFGAQGLSCTAVCGPAFSCNLNGMKQLVHSASAMNASGVSQAIGLPGNCKSNLNATALLSMLPFVYGKDVSTHDNDCYTHSTTPFYLDQMACEASEPHTRRICLCDIPSQSSQVSPLPFLAGKEAKGPMVTNARSRALSSPPLATTAASAATVIAPTSTLVTAAAITTIAKVTAAAVASSSASTATIIATTSTSVTPAVIASAATFAAAAIASLTFTSNDWQIGANNGYGSSLLLENSATIRRGTYIRSSASFTAPISVTASFKAHANECFTMSLFHDEQCGGSHCSAKNAGLSWENGGWGNKLRFSPGDWIQTVGYPTGWHTGTLDVASDGTASFFYNGVLMYQTAYPTTASGPLQFIGGCTGFDVKDVIISINS
;
A
#
# COMPACT_ATOMS: atom_id res chain seq x y z
N MET A 1 -22.05 6.60 -34.97
CA MET A 1 -20.66 6.91 -34.59
C MET A 1 -19.96 7.51 -35.80
N PRO A 2 -19.32 8.68 -35.70
CA PRO A 2 -18.45 9.16 -36.77
C PRO A 2 -17.31 8.14 -36.97
N PRO A 3 -16.95 7.80 -38.21
CA PRO A 3 -15.94 6.79 -38.45
C PRO A 3 -14.57 7.31 -38.00
N LEU A 4 -13.79 6.46 -37.32
CA LEU A 4 -12.38 6.71 -36.98
C LEU A 4 -11.54 6.64 -38.27
N VAL A 5 -11.70 7.61 -39.18
CA VAL A 5 -11.14 7.55 -40.54
C VAL A 5 -9.64 7.85 -40.62
N SER A 6 -8.96 8.08 -39.49
CA SER A 6 -7.55 8.47 -39.48
C SER A 6 -6.79 7.96 -38.28
N SER A 7 -7.08 6.76 -37.78
CA SER A 7 -6.30 6.18 -36.66
C SER A 7 -5.89 4.74 -36.96
N ALA A 8 -4.70 4.35 -36.52
CA ALA A 8 -4.17 3.00 -36.63
C ALA A 8 -3.77 2.47 -35.25
N TRP A 9 -3.98 1.16 -35.05
CA TRP A 9 -3.49 0.46 -33.86
C TRP A 9 -2.02 0.11 -34.03
N ALA A 10 -1.24 0.37 -32.98
CA ALA A 10 0.17 0.02 -32.89
C ALA A 10 0.46 -0.75 -31.60
N PHE A 11 1.44 -1.66 -31.65
CA PHE A 11 1.81 -2.54 -30.54
C PHE A 11 3.21 -2.21 -30.07
N GLY A 12 3.33 -1.75 -28.82
CA GLY A 12 4.61 -1.43 -28.20
C GLY A 12 5.35 -2.64 -27.67
N ALA A 13 6.69 -2.58 -27.70
CA ALA A 13 7.50 -3.43 -26.83
C ALA A 13 7.28 -3.08 -25.34
N GLN A 14 7.71 -3.97 -24.44
CA GLN A 14 7.69 -3.71 -23.00
C GLN A 14 8.50 -2.45 -22.67
N GLY A 15 8.00 -1.65 -21.73
CA GLY A 15 8.64 -0.42 -21.28
C GLY A 15 8.47 0.79 -22.19
N LEU A 16 7.77 0.67 -23.33
CA LEU A 16 7.50 1.83 -24.21
C LEU A 16 6.19 2.53 -23.85
N SER A 17 6.22 3.88 -23.90
CA SER A 17 5.01 4.71 -23.82
C SER A 17 4.26 4.73 -25.15
N CYS A 18 2.98 5.09 -25.16
CA CYS A 18 2.23 5.15 -26.41
C CYS A 18 2.71 6.26 -27.34
N THR A 19 3.24 7.35 -26.78
CA THR A 19 3.95 8.37 -27.56
C THR A 19 5.17 7.78 -28.26
N ALA A 20 5.96 6.96 -27.57
CA ALA A 20 7.11 6.27 -28.17
C ALA A 20 6.69 5.23 -29.22
N VAL A 21 5.58 4.52 -29.00
CA VAL A 21 5.04 3.52 -29.95
C VAL A 21 4.50 4.16 -31.22
N CYS A 22 3.77 5.27 -31.11
CA CYS A 22 3.30 6.03 -32.27
C CYS A 22 4.47 6.68 -33.01
N GLY A 23 5.55 7.04 -32.32
CA GLY A 23 6.71 7.70 -32.91
C GLY A 23 6.41 9.15 -33.33
N PRO A 24 7.41 9.86 -33.87
CA PRO A 24 7.30 11.31 -34.11
C PRO A 24 6.35 11.70 -35.25
N ALA A 25 5.98 10.75 -36.13
CA ALA A 25 5.13 11.00 -37.29
C ALA A 25 3.63 10.87 -36.99
N PHE A 26 3.27 10.35 -35.81
CA PHE A 26 1.89 10.07 -35.43
C PHE A 26 1.62 10.55 -34.00
N SER A 27 0.45 11.11 -33.74
CA SER A 27 0.06 11.52 -32.39
C SER A 27 -0.74 10.40 -31.70
N CYS A 28 -0.45 10.16 -30.42
CA CYS A 28 -1.25 9.21 -29.63
C CYS A 28 -2.68 9.75 -29.43
N ASN A 29 -3.68 9.00 -29.90
CA ASN A 29 -5.09 9.35 -29.82
C ASN A 29 -5.73 8.84 -28.51
N LEU A 30 -5.49 9.59 -27.44
CA LEU A 30 -6.03 9.25 -26.12
C LEU A 30 -7.56 9.22 -26.09
N ASN A 31 -8.21 10.17 -26.77
CA ASN A 31 -9.68 10.26 -26.78
C ASN A 31 -10.32 9.09 -27.51
N GLY A 32 -9.74 8.62 -28.61
CA GLY A 32 -10.18 7.43 -29.33
C GLY A 32 -10.04 6.17 -28.49
N MET A 33 -8.97 6.03 -27.70
CA MET A 33 -8.82 4.92 -26.74
C MET A 33 -9.90 4.96 -25.65
N LYS A 34 -10.18 6.12 -25.06
CA LYS A 34 -11.26 6.29 -24.06
C LYS A 34 -12.63 5.96 -24.64
N GLN A 35 -12.93 6.44 -25.86
CA GLN A 35 -14.18 6.13 -26.55
C GLN A 35 -14.32 4.63 -26.83
N LEU A 36 -13.24 3.97 -27.24
CA LEU A 36 -13.25 2.52 -27.43
C LEU A 36 -13.56 1.79 -26.12
N VAL A 37 -12.87 2.11 -25.01
CA VAL A 37 -13.15 1.47 -23.71
C VAL A 37 -14.59 1.70 -23.26
N HIS A 38 -15.13 2.90 -23.46
CA HIS A 38 -16.55 3.17 -23.21
C HIS A 38 -17.45 2.28 -24.06
N SER A 39 -17.18 2.12 -25.35
CA SER A 39 -17.98 1.26 -26.24
C SER A 39 -17.79 -0.24 -25.97
N ALA A 40 -16.60 -0.64 -25.53
CA ALA A 40 -16.22 -2.00 -25.19
C ALA A 40 -16.86 -2.48 -23.88
N SER A 41 -17.31 -1.57 -23.01
CA SER A 41 -18.11 -1.91 -21.83
C SER A 41 -19.37 -2.73 -22.15
N ALA A 42 -19.87 -2.60 -23.40
CA ALA A 42 -20.99 -3.36 -23.92
C ALA A 42 -20.58 -4.63 -24.70
N MET A 43 -19.29 -4.91 -24.85
CA MET A 43 -18.73 -6.03 -25.63
C MET A 43 -18.06 -7.06 -24.73
N ASN A 44 -18.14 -8.35 -25.08
CA ASN A 44 -17.32 -9.38 -24.44
C ASN A 44 -15.87 -9.32 -24.95
N ALA A 45 -14.95 -10.07 -24.31
CA ALA A 45 -13.52 -10.10 -24.65
C ALA A 45 -13.24 -10.40 -26.13
N SER A 46 -14.06 -11.26 -26.74
CA SER A 46 -13.98 -11.60 -28.15
C SER A 46 -14.34 -10.40 -29.05
N GLY A 47 -15.39 -9.65 -28.69
CA GLY A 47 -15.82 -8.44 -29.41
C GLY A 47 -14.76 -7.35 -29.41
N VAL A 48 -14.08 -7.13 -28.28
CA VAL A 48 -12.96 -6.18 -28.21
C VAL A 48 -11.81 -6.64 -29.09
N SER A 49 -11.36 -7.90 -28.95
CA SER A 49 -10.24 -8.45 -29.72
C SER A 49 -10.45 -8.36 -31.23
N GLN A 50 -11.69 -8.61 -31.69
CA GLN A 50 -12.08 -8.46 -33.09
C GLN A 50 -12.07 -7.00 -33.55
N ALA A 51 -12.55 -6.08 -32.71
CA ALA A 51 -12.58 -4.65 -33.05
C ALA A 51 -11.18 -4.03 -33.21
N ILE A 52 -10.16 -4.57 -32.51
CA ILE A 52 -8.77 -4.10 -32.60
C ILE A 52 -7.86 -4.99 -33.48
N GLY A 53 -8.40 -6.05 -34.08
CA GLY A 53 -7.67 -6.90 -35.02
C GLY A 53 -6.51 -7.71 -34.41
N LEU A 54 -6.64 -8.15 -33.15
CA LEU A 54 -5.57 -8.90 -32.48
C LEU A 54 -5.37 -10.29 -33.11
N PRO A 55 -4.13 -10.67 -33.49
CA PRO A 55 -3.82 -12.04 -33.89
C PRO A 55 -3.75 -12.95 -32.66
N GLY A 56 -4.91 -13.47 -32.25
CA GLY A 56 -5.05 -14.41 -31.14
C GLY A 56 -6.16 -14.01 -30.17
N ASN A 57 -6.94 -14.99 -29.74
CA ASN A 57 -8.02 -14.77 -28.76
C ASN A 57 -7.40 -14.38 -27.42
N CYS A 58 -7.75 -13.21 -26.88
CA CYS A 58 -7.53 -12.89 -25.46
C CYS A 58 -8.18 -14.01 -24.62
N LYS A 59 -7.37 -14.80 -23.92
CA LYS A 59 -7.87 -15.98 -23.18
C LYS A 59 -8.72 -15.58 -21.97
N SER A 60 -8.40 -14.46 -21.35
CA SER A 60 -9.14 -13.88 -20.24
C SER A 60 -9.18 -12.35 -20.37
N ASN A 61 -10.32 -11.75 -19.97
CA ASN A 61 -10.43 -10.30 -19.77
C ASN A 61 -10.39 -10.05 -18.26
N LEU A 62 -9.25 -9.60 -17.75
CA LEU A 62 -9.15 -9.16 -16.38
C LEU A 62 -9.46 -7.67 -16.33
N ASN A 63 -10.58 -7.32 -15.69
CA ASN A 63 -10.93 -5.93 -15.42
C ASN A 63 -9.95 -5.41 -14.34
N ALA A 64 -8.98 -4.61 -14.76
CA ALA A 64 -7.96 -4.08 -13.86
C ALA A 64 -8.55 -2.91 -13.05
N THR A 65 -9.26 -3.22 -11.96
CA THR A 65 -9.95 -2.22 -11.13
C THR A 65 -9.06 -1.55 -10.08
N ALA A 66 -7.73 -1.68 -10.12
CA ALA A 66 -6.87 -0.81 -9.30
C ALA A 66 -5.46 -0.63 -9.87
N LEU A 67 -5.02 0.63 -9.74
CA LEU A 67 -3.65 1.13 -9.57
C LEU A 67 -2.68 1.15 -10.73
N LEU A 68 -3.10 0.75 -11.92
CA LEU A 68 -2.30 1.07 -13.09
C LEU A 68 -2.98 2.24 -13.80
N SER A 69 -2.62 3.44 -13.38
CA SER A 69 -2.84 4.71 -14.11
C SER A 69 -2.09 4.74 -15.47
N MET A 70 -1.85 3.56 -16.05
CA MET A 70 -0.82 3.32 -17.05
C MET A 70 -1.25 2.35 -18.17
N LEU A 71 -2.45 1.77 -18.16
CA LEU A 71 -2.81 0.74 -19.15
C LEU A 71 -3.86 1.17 -20.19
N PRO A 72 -3.51 1.44 -21.45
CA PRO A 72 -4.46 1.72 -22.50
C PRO A 72 -4.75 0.44 -23.28
N PHE A 73 -5.06 -0.67 -22.59
CA PHE A 73 -4.94 -2.08 -23.05
C PHE A 73 -3.51 -2.61 -22.95
N VAL A 74 -3.36 -3.62 -22.10
CA VAL A 74 -2.14 -4.43 -22.03
C VAL A 74 -2.37 -5.74 -22.75
N TYR A 75 -1.52 -6.03 -23.72
CA TYR A 75 -1.31 -7.37 -24.22
C TYR A 75 -0.13 -7.98 -23.46
N GLY A 76 -0.43 -8.80 -22.46
CA GLY A 76 0.58 -9.56 -21.73
C GLY A 76 0.78 -10.88 -22.44
N LYS A 77 1.84 -11.00 -23.25
CA LYS A 77 2.49 -12.32 -23.40
C LYS A 77 3.46 -12.41 -22.24
N ASP A 78 3.04 -13.03 -21.16
CA ASP A 78 3.94 -13.31 -20.05
C ASP A 78 5.05 -14.24 -20.58
N VAL A 79 6.28 -13.73 -20.57
CA VAL A 79 7.46 -14.45 -21.08
C VAL A 79 7.75 -15.68 -20.21
N SER A 80 7.19 -15.75 -19.00
CA SER A 80 7.34 -16.85 -18.07
C SER A 80 6.27 -17.94 -18.20
N THR A 81 5.05 -17.64 -18.67
CA THR A 81 3.91 -18.59 -18.65
C THR A 81 3.27 -18.92 -20.01
N HIS A 82 3.70 -18.31 -21.13
CA HIS A 82 3.15 -18.58 -22.48
C HIS A 82 1.66 -18.27 -22.68
N ASP A 83 0.97 -17.64 -21.73
CA ASP A 83 -0.44 -17.28 -21.88
C ASP A 83 -0.64 -15.85 -22.43
N ASN A 84 -1.65 -15.71 -23.29
CA ASN A 84 -2.04 -14.45 -23.96
C ASN A 84 -3.18 -13.81 -23.17
N ASP A 85 -2.85 -13.18 -22.05
CA ASP A 85 -3.81 -12.45 -21.23
C ASP A 85 -3.90 -10.99 -21.62
N CYS A 86 -5.14 -10.48 -21.65
CA CYS A 86 -5.45 -9.10 -22.00
C CYS A 86 -6.07 -8.41 -20.79
N TYR A 87 -5.50 -7.27 -20.43
CA TYR A 87 -6.03 -6.44 -19.33
C TYR A 87 -6.68 -5.20 -19.93
N THR A 88 -7.93 -4.97 -19.55
CA THR A 88 -8.69 -3.79 -19.94
C THR A 88 -8.85 -2.86 -18.75
N HIS A 89 -8.88 -1.55 -19.00
CA HIS A 89 -9.24 -0.58 -17.97
C HIS A 89 -10.68 -0.75 -17.52
N SER A 90 -10.95 -0.46 -16.26
CA SER A 90 -12.31 -0.37 -15.75
C SER A 90 -13.05 0.77 -16.45
N THR A 91 -14.32 0.54 -16.74
CA THR A 91 -15.19 1.49 -17.44
C THR A 91 -15.72 2.58 -16.50
N THR A 92 -15.31 2.58 -15.23
CA THR A 92 -15.70 3.64 -14.30
C THR A 92 -14.99 4.95 -14.65
N PRO A 93 -15.68 6.10 -14.58
CA PRO A 93 -15.15 7.39 -15.02
C PRO A 93 -13.78 7.74 -14.41
N PHE A 94 -13.58 7.40 -13.13
CA PHE A 94 -12.33 7.66 -12.40
C PHE A 94 -11.09 7.02 -13.07
N TYR A 95 -11.22 5.83 -13.64
CA TYR A 95 -10.07 5.12 -14.24
C TYR A 95 -9.78 5.58 -15.67
N LEU A 96 -10.80 6.00 -16.42
CA LEU A 96 -10.63 6.55 -17.76
C LEU A 96 -9.82 7.85 -17.75
N ASP A 97 -9.92 8.65 -16.70
CA ASP A 97 -9.11 9.86 -16.54
C ASP A 97 -7.64 9.58 -16.25
N GLN A 98 -7.31 8.36 -15.84
CA GLN A 98 -5.92 7.94 -15.63
C GLN A 98 -5.25 7.41 -16.90
N MET A 99 -5.95 7.28 -18.03
CA MET A 99 -5.29 6.90 -19.27
C MET A 99 -4.33 8.00 -19.73
N ALA A 100 -3.07 7.64 -20.01
CA ALA A 100 -2.04 8.58 -20.46
C ALA A 100 -1.17 7.99 -21.58
N CYS A 101 -0.86 8.84 -22.57
CA CYS A 101 0.06 8.48 -23.66
C CYS A 101 1.50 8.28 -23.18
N GLU A 102 1.94 9.07 -22.19
CA GLU A 102 3.32 9.06 -21.68
C GLU A 102 3.63 7.97 -20.66
N ALA A 103 2.62 7.28 -20.12
CA ALA A 103 2.86 6.18 -19.20
C ALA A 103 3.60 5.01 -19.89
N SER A 104 4.49 4.33 -19.19
CA SER A 104 5.25 3.17 -19.70
C SER A 104 5.16 2.02 -18.70
N GLU A 105 5.06 0.79 -19.19
CA GLU A 105 4.96 -0.39 -18.32
C GLU A 105 6.10 -1.38 -18.54
N PRO A 106 6.95 -1.65 -17.53
CA PRO A 106 8.17 -2.42 -17.72
C PRO A 106 7.93 -3.90 -18.03
N HIS A 107 6.77 -4.44 -17.65
CA HIS A 107 6.51 -5.89 -17.73
C HIS A 107 5.52 -6.28 -18.83
N THR A 108 4.91 -5.31 -19.49
CA THR A 108 3.79 -5.60 -20.40
C THR A 108 3.84 -4.78 -21.68
N ARG A 109 3.24 -5.29 -22.76
CA ARG A 109 3.15 -4.57 -24.04
C ARG A 109 1.89 -3.72 -24.06
N ARG A 110 2.00 -2.48 -24.50
CA ARG A 110 0.85 -1.56 -24.66
C ARG A 110 0.29 -1.64 -26.08
N ILE A 111 -1.03 -1.58 -26.18
CA ILE A 111 -1.74 -1.33 -27.44
C ILE A 111 -2.04 0.16 -27.49
N CYS A 112 -1.67 0.82 -28.57
CA CYS A 112 -1.78 2.28 -28.70
C CYS A 112 -2.58 2.62 -29.95
N LEU A 113 -3.46 3.63 -29.85
CA LEU A 113 -4.14 4.20 -31.01
C LEU A 113 -3.37 5.44 -31.45
N CYS A 114 -2.92 5.46 -32.70
CA CYS A 114 -2.12 6.54 -33.27
C CYS A 114 -2.88 7.22 -34.40
N ASP A 115 -3.00 8.55 -34.36
CA ASP A 115 -3.62 9.33 -35.42
C ASP A 115 -2.67 9.50 -36.61
N ILE A 116 -3.21 9.24 -37.79
CA ILE A 116 -2.57 9.43 -39.09
C ILE A 116 -2.85 10.87 -39.54
N PRO A 117 -1.81 11.69 -39.79
CA PRO A 117 -2.01 13.05 -40.29
C PRO A 117 -2.80 13.05 -41.60
N SER A 118 -3.83 13.89 -41.69
CA SER A 118 -4.77 13.95 -42.82
C SER A 118 -4.17 14.34 -44.17
N GLN A 119 -2.88 14.69 -44.22
CA GLN A 119 -2.15 15.02 -45.46
C GLN A 119 -1.24 13.90 -45.98
N SER A 120 -1.26 12.73 -45.34
CA SER A 120 -0.45 11.59 -45.77
C SER A 120 -1.17 10.77 -46.85
N SER A 121 -1.27 11.31 -48.07
CA SER A 121 -1.72 10.55 -49.24
C SER A 121 -0.65 9.62 -49.83
N GLN A 122 0.53 9.48 -49.18
CA GLN A 122 1.65 8.66 -49.67
C GLN A 122 2.39 7.80 -48.64
N VAL A 123 1.89 7.60 -47.42
CA VAL A 123 2.54 6.67 -46.48
C VAL A 123 1.99 5.26 -46.71
N SER A 124 2.86 4.35 -47.14
CA SER A 124 2.58 2.91 -47.16
C SER A 124 2.12 2.46 -45.77
N PRO A 125 1.17 1.51 -45.65
CA PRO A 125 0.71 1.02 -44.36
C PRO A 125 1.91 0.61 -43.50
N LEU A 126 1.90 1.03 -42.23
CA LEU A 126 2.92 0.71 -41.23
C LEU A 126 3.36 -0.75 -41.39
N PRO A 127 4.65 -1.05 -41.56
CA PRO A 127 5.08 -2.43 -41.65
C PRO A 127 4.73 -3.13 -40.34
N PHE A 128 3.97 -4.21 -40.45
CA PHE A 128 3.80 -5.20 -39.39
C PHE A 128 5.20 -5.72 -39.05
N LEU A 129 5.87 -5.13 -38.06
CA LEU A 129 7.13 -5.62 -37.52
C LEU A 129 6.83 -6.83 -36.65
N ALA A 130 6.48 -7.95 -37.29
CA ALA A 130 6.60 -9.27 -36.70
C ALA A 130 8.10 -9.57 -36.57
N GLY A 131 8.71 -9.16 -35.47
CA GLY A 131 10.10 -9.48 -35.16
C GLY A 131 10.27 -10.99 -35.06
N LYS A 132 10.94 -11.59 -36.07
CA LYS A 132 11.55 -12.91 -35.93
C LYS A 132 12.71 -12.80 -34.93
N GLU A 133 12.71 -13.67 -33.92
CA GLU A 133 13.79 -13.81 -32.94
C GLU A 133 15.13 -14.06 -33.64
N ALA A 134 16.08 -13.14 -33.49
CA ALA A 134 17.49 -13.38 -33.79
C ALA A 134 18.20 -13.73 -32.47
N LYS A 135 18.56 -15.00 -32.31
CA LYS A 135 19.52 -15.45 -31.29
C LYS A 135 20.93 -15.12 -31.77
N GLY A 136 21.68 -14.31 -31.02
CA GLY A 136 23.11 -14.04 -31.26
C GLY A 136 23.73 -13.14 -30.19
N PRO A 137 25.03 -13.29 -29.86
CA PRO A 137 25.51 -13.27 -28.48
C PRO A 137 26.03 -11.92 -27.96
N MET A 138 26.15 -11.85 -26.63
CA MET A 138 26.81 -10.80 -25.84
C MET A 138 28.22 -10.47 -26.37
N VAL A 139 28.48 -9.17 -26.59
CA VAL A 139 29.84 -8.60 -26.56
C VAL A 139 29.80 -7.25 -25.82
N THR A 140 30.91 -7.00 -25.14
CA THR A 140 31.22 -6.11 -24.04
C THR A 140 31.57 -4.65 -24.41
N ASN A 141 31.42 -3.78 -23.40
CA ASN A 141 32.15 -2.53 -23.11
C ASN A 141 32.56 -1.56 -24.23
N ALA A 142 32.10 -0.31 -24.12
CA ALA A 142 32.91 0.86 -24.46
C ALA A 142 32.59 2.06 -23.55
N ARG A 143 33.66 2.66 -23.01
CA ARG A 143 33.71 3.81 -22.11
C ARG A 143 33.45 5.14 -22.83
N SER A 144 33.02 6.10 -21.99
CA SER A 144 33.43 7.52 -21.93
C SER A 144 33.06 8.49 -23.06
N ARG A 145 32.34 9.56 -22.68
CA ARG A 145 32.87 10.93 -22.76
C ARG A 145 32.10 11.88 -21.83
N ALA A 146 32.86 12.56 -20.97
CA ALA A 146 32.46 13.71 -20.17
C ALA A 146 32.67 15.01 -20.97
N LEU A 147 31.75 15.96 -20.82
CA LEU A 147 31.87 17.38 -21.19
C LEU A 147 31.02 18.15 -20.16
N SER A 148 31.60 18.70 -19.09
CA SER A 148 32.17 20.06 -18.96
C SER A 148 31.11 21.16 -18.76
N SER A 149 30.95 21.59 -17.50
CA SER A 149 30.31 22.84 -17.05
C SER A 149 31.15 24.07 -17.47
N PRO A 150 30.59 25.31 -17.47
CA PRO A 150 30.90 26.28 -16.40
C PRO A 150 29.76 27.35 -16.18
N PRO A 151 29.96 28.51 -15.50
CA PRO A 151 29.85 28.67 -14.04
C PRO A 151 28.94 29.84 -13.56
N LEU A 152 28.75 29.87 -12.23
CA LEU A 152 28.45 30.97 -11.29
C LEU A 152 27.69 32.24 -11.74
N ALA A 153 26.64 32.56 -10.96
CA ALA A 153 26.35 33.94 -10.54
C ALA A 153 25.84 33.97 -9.08
N THR A 154 26.56 34.71 -8.26
CA THR A 154 26.32 35.07 -6.85
C THR A 154 25.55 36.39 -6.74
N THR A 155 24.58 36.49 -5.84
CA THR A 155 24.14 37.73 -5.15
C THR A 155 23.42 37.34 -3.85
N ALA A 156 23.99 37.67 -2.67
CA ALA A 156 23.62 38.79 -1.78
C ALA A 156 22.19 38.63 -1.18
N ALA A 157 22.06 38.20 0.08
CA ALA A 157 22.15 38.97 1.33
C ALA A 157 20.91 39.83 1.63
N SER A 158 20.20 39.49 2.71
CA SER A 158 19.52 40.46 3.58
C SER A 158 19.16 39.81 4.91
N ALA A 159 19.90 40.21 5.94
CA ALA A 159 19.59 40.01 7.33
C ALA A 159 18.40 40.91 7.73
N ALA A 160 17.51 40.41 8.58
CA ALA A 160 16.53 41.22 9.29
C ALA A 160 16.69 40.98 10.79
N THR A 161 17.34 41.95 11.44
CA THR A 161 17.36 42.17 12.88
C THR A 161 16.07 42.87 13.27
N VAL A 162 15.35 42.37 14.28
CA VAL A 162 14.31 43.15 14.97
C VAL A 162 14.49 43.03 16.49
N ILE A 163 14.33 44.19 17.09
CA ILE A 163 14.73 44.68 18.40
C ILE A 163 13.74 44.24 19.49
N ALA A 164 14.29 43.85 20.65
CA ALA A 164 13.55 43.73 21.90
C ALA A 164 13.36 45.12 22.56
N PRO A 165 12.31 45.32 23.37
CA PRO A 165 12.38 46.27 24.47
C PRO A 165 12.37 45.55 25.82
N THR A 166 13.38 45.90 26.61
CA THR A 166 13.47 45.72 28.06
C THR A 166 12.57 46.69 28.81
N SER A 167 11.91 46.24 29.87
CA SER A 167 11.79 47.04 31.10
C SER A 167 11.54 46.17 32.35
N THR A 168 12.50 46.29 33.27
CA THR A 168 12.50 46.18 34.75
C THR A 168 11.18 46.48 35.48
N LEU A 169 10.92 46.15 36.76
CA LEU A 169 11.45 45.27 37.82
C LEU A 169 10.65 45.67 39.08
N VAL A 170 9.87 44.78 39.72
CA VAL A 170 9.49 44.94 41.15
C VAL A 170 9.36 43.55 41.80
N THR A 171 10.12 43.38 42.87
CA THR A 171 10.22 42.26 43.81
C THR A 171 9.01 42.11 44.73
N ALA A 172 8.54 40.88 44.96
CA ALA A 172 8.11 40.39 46.27
C ALA A 172 7.95 38.85 46.26
N ALA A 173 8.34 38.24 47.38
CA ALA A 173 8.63 36.82 47.56
C ALA A 173 7.40 35.91 47.74
N ALA A 174 7.68 34.60 47.55
CA ALA A 174 7.20 33.44 48.32
C ALA A 174 6.41 32.38 47.53
N ILE A 175 7.06 31.20 47.44
CA ILE A 175 6.50 29.85 47.53
C ILE A 175 5.37 29.52 46.55
N THR A 176 5.71 28.89 45.41
CA THR A 176 5.03 27.68 44.88
C THR A 176 5.90 27.08 43.77
N THR A 177 6.52 25.94 44.05
CA THR A 177 7.10 25.00 43.08
C THR A 177 5.92 24.19 42.51
N ILE A 178 5.71 24.01 41.20
CA ILE A 178 6.23 22.93 40.35
C ILE A 178 5.61 23.12 38.94
N ALA A 179 6.37 22.70 37.91
CA ALA A 179 5.98 22.47 36.52
C ALA A 179 6.08 23.67 35.53
N LYS A 180 7.24 23.76 34.89
CA LYS A 180 7.37 24.02 33.43
C LYS A 180 8.85 23.99 33.01
N VAL A 181 9.28 22.89 32.40
CA VAL A 181 10.30 22.93 31.33
C VAL A 181 9.87 21.93 30.28
N THR A 182 9.55 22.44 29.09
CA THR A 182 9.27 21.68 27.89
C THR A 182 10.51 21.68 27.00
N ALA A 183 10.71 20.52 26.35
CA ALA A 183 11.26 20.33 25.00
C ALA A 183 12.77 20.53 24.74
N ALA A 184 13.41 19.46 24.24
CA ALA A 184 13.97 19.35 22.87
C ALA A 184 15.23 18.45 22.83
N ALA A 185 15.35 17.66 21.75
CA ALA A 185 16.38 16.65 21.43
C ALA A 185 16.22 15.33 22.23
N VAL A 186 16.19 14.14 21.63
CA VAL A 186 17.05 13.61 20.57
C VAL A 186 16.30 12.52 19.79
N ALA A 187 16.15 12.70 18.48
CA ALA A 187 16.05 11.61 17.53
C ALA A 187 17.47 11.29 17.05
N SER A 188 18.08 10.24 17.62
CA SER A 188 19.18 9.48 17.02
C SER A 188 19.66 8.42 18.02
N SER A 189 19.61 7.17 17.58
CA SER A 189 20.27 5.98 18.12
C SER A 189 21.50 6.21 19.01
N SER A 190 21.41 5.78 20.28
CA SER A 190 22.40 4.94 20.96
C SER A 190 22.02 4.82 22.43
N ALA A 191 22.01 3.59 22.94
CA ALA A 191 21.80 3.31 24.36
C ALA A 191 22.84 4.08 25.19
N SER A 192 22.39 5.04 25.97
CA SER A 192 23.21 5.67 27.02
C SER A 192 22.45 5.52 28.33
N THR A 193 22.97 4.63 29.18
CA THR A 193 22.55 4.45 30.57
C THR A 193 22.82 5.76 31.31
N ALA A 194 21.77 6.53 31.61
CA ALA A 194 21.89 7.70 32.46
C ALA A 194 22.04 7.25 33.92
N THR A 195 23.27 7.23 34.42
CA THR A 195 23.54 7.04 35.86
C THR A 195 23.27 8.35 36.59
N ILE A 196 22.19 8.42 37.36
CA ILE A 196 21.93 9.52 38.28
C ILE A 196 22.77 9.27 39.54
N ILE A 197 23.86 10.02 39.71
CA ILE A 197 24.61 10.05 40.98
C ILE A 197 23.91 11.06 41.90
N ALA A 198 23.07 10.54 42.80
CA ALA A 198 22.52 11.32 43.90
C ALA A 198 23.55 11.39 45.04
N THR A 199 24.23 12.52 45.18
CA THR A 199 24.96 12.85 46.42
C THR A 199 23.97 13.36 47.46
N THR A 200 23.70 12.54 48.49
CA THR A 200 23.06 13.01 49.72
C THR A 200 23.98 12.77 50.91
N SER A 201 24.44 13.87 51.50
CA SER A 201 24.82 13.91 52.90
C SER A 201 23.56 14.17 53.71
N THR A 202 23.07 13.16 54.41
CA THR A 202 22.68 13.19 55.84
C THR A 202 21.82 11.96 56.14
N SER A 203 22.12 11.40 57.31
CA SER A 203 21.55 10.19 57.88
C SER A 203 20.03 10.22 57.98
N VAL A 204 19.36 9.41 57.16
CA VAL A 204 17.99 8.94 57.39
C VAL A 204 18.00 7.41 57.28
N THR A 205 17.28 6.79 58.21
CA THR A 205 17.19 5.36 58.52
C THR A 205 17.01 4.42 57.30
N PRO A 206 17.67 3.24 57.31
CA PRO A 206 17.58 2.27 56.20
C PRO A 206 16.40 1.31 56.42
N ALA A 207 15.20 1.63 55.89
CA ALA A 207 14.13 0.62 55.80
C ALA A 207 13.03 0.86 54.76
N VAL A 208 12.93 2.01 54.08
CA VAL A 208 11.76 2.29 53.21
C VAL A 208 12.13 2.90 51.84
N ILE A 209 13.28 2.55 51.27
CA ILE A 209 13.65 2.98 49.91
C ILE A 209 14.08 1.76 49.09
N ALA A 210 13.14 0.85 48.84
CA ALA A 210 13.31 -0.21 47.86
C ALA A 210 11.95 -0.52 47.21
N SER A 211 11.38 0.47 46.52
CA SER A 211 10.25 0.28 45.62
C SER A 211 10.08 1.51 44.72
N ALA A 212 11.18 2.04 44.17
CA ALA A 212 11.06 2.88 42.97
C ALA A 212 10.87 1.91 41.81
N ALA A 213 9.62 1.51 41.58
CA ALA A 213 9.24 0.76 40.39
C ALA A 213 9.66 1.59 39.17
N THR A 214 10.68 1.12 38.45
CA THR A 214 10.97 1.56 37.10
C THR A 214 9.78 1.20 36.23
N PHE A 215 8.86 2.15 36.05
CA PHE A 215 7.90 2.09 34.96
C PHE A 215 8.70 2.22 33.67
N ALA A 216 9.05 1.10 33.05
CA ALA A 216 9.54 1.09 31.69
C ALA A 216 8.44 1.73 30.83
N ALA A 217 8.77 2.81 30.14
CA ALA A 217 7.86 3.39 29.17
C ALA A 217 7.63 2.33 28.09
N ALA A 218 6.38 1.90 27.92
CA ALA A 218 6.01 0.97 26.87
C ALA A 218 6.50 1.53 25.53
N ALA A 219 7.24 0.70 24.78
CA ALA A 219 7.69 1.09 23.46
C ALA A 219 6.48 1.05 22.52
N ILE A 220 5.97 2.22 22.15
CA ILE A 220 4.92 2.36 21.13
C ILE A 220 5.62 2.41 19.78
N ALA A 221 5.41 1.38 18.95
CA ALA A 221 5.83 1.34 17.56
C ALA A 221 4.60 1.55 16.66
N SER A 222 4.59 2.64 15.90
CA SER A 222 3.67 2.78 14.76
C SER A 222 4.29 2.08 13.56
N LEU A 223 3.58 1.12 12.94
CA LEU A 223 4.02 0.55 11.68
C LEU A 223 3.58 1.46 10.53
N THR A 224 4.54 1.88 9.72
CA THR A 224 4.25 2.46 8.40
C THR A 224 3.86 1.35 7.43
N PHE A 225 3.02 1.68 6.45
CA PHE A 225 2.62 0.72 5.41
C PHE A 225 3.60 0.78 4.24
N THR A 226 4.85 0.40 4.50
CA THR A 226 5.89 0.29 3.46
C THR A 226 6.11 -1.16 3.05
N SER A 227 6.70 -1.38 1.87
CA SER A 227 7.07 -2.72 1.40
C SER A 227 8.17 -3.39 2.24
N ASN A 228 8.87 -2.63 3.09
CA ASN A 228 9.85 -3.19 4.03
C ASN A 228 9.15 -3.79 5.26
N ASP A 229 8.08 -3.14 5.70
CA ASP A 229 7.32 -3.53 6.89
C ASP A 229 6.27 -4.60 6.59
N TRP A 230 5.82 -4.69 5.34
CA TRP A 230 4.72 -5.55 4.92
C TRP A 230 5.04 -6.37 3.67
N GLN A 231 4.74 -7.66 3.75
CA GLN A 231 4.67 -8.58 2.63
C GLN A 231 3.24 -8.62 2.11
N ILE A 232 3.08 -8.49 0.79
CA ILE A 232 1.79 -8.59 0.11
C ILE A 232 1.65 -10.01 -0.43
N GLY A 233 0.64 -10.73 0.03
CA GLY A 233 0.26 -12.02 -0.52
C GLY A 233 -0.91 -11.89 -1.48
N ALA A 234 -0.70 -12.32 -2.72
CA ALA A 234 -1.75 -12.36 -3.74
C ALA A 234 -2.31 -13.77 -3.89
N ASN A 235 -3.61 -13.85 -4.21
CA ASN A 235 -4.19 -15.05 -4.80
C ASN A 235 -4.29 -14.88 -6.31
N ASN A 236 -4.10 -15.99 -7.03
CA ASN A 236 -4.00 -16.09 -8.49
C ASN A 236 -5.27 -15.62 -9.25
N GLY A 237 -5.58 -14.33 -9.21
CA GLY A 237 -6.68 -13.73 -9.99
C GLY A 237 -7.36 -12.49 -9.40
N TYR A 238 -7.14 -12.13 -8.13
CA TYR A 238 -7.84 -10.99 -7.51
C TYR A 238 -7.07 -9.66 -7.58
N GLY A 239 -5.89 -9.64 -8.20
CA GLY A 239 -4.97 -8.50 -8.19
C GLY A 239 -4.23 -8.34 -6.86
N SER A 240 -3.33 -7.36 -6.77
CA SER A 240 -2.51 -7.13 -5.57
C SER A 240 -3.18 -6.14 -4.62
N SER A 241 -2.95 -6.33 -3.31
CA SER A 241 -3.23 -5.28 -2.32
C SER A 241 -2.35 -4.06 -2.59
N LEU A 242 -2.83 -2.89 -2.18
CA LEU A 242 -2.07 -1.64 -2.25
C LEU A 242 -1.56 -1.25 -0.87
N LEU A 243 -0.28 -0.90 -0.80
CA LEU A 243 0.30 -0.18 0.33
C LEU A 243 0.40 1.31 -0.04
N LEU A 244 -0.16 2.16 0.81
CA LEU A 244 0.00 3.61 0.82
C LEU A 244 0.72 3.97 2.11
N GLU A 245 1.42 5.11 2.18
CA GLU A 245 2.29 5.46 3.32
C GLU A 245 1.67 5.23 4.72
N ASN A 246 0.38 5.53 4.88
CA ASN A 246 -0.36 5.43 6.15
C ASN A 246 -1.59 4.49 6.11
N SER A 247 -1.78 3.75 5.02
CA SER A 247 -2.92 2.87 4.87
C SER A 247 -2.66 1.73 3.89
N ALA A 248 -3.49 0.70 3.93
CA ALA A 248 -3.50 -0.33 2.90
C ALA A 248 -4.93 -0.58 2.43
N THR A 249 -5.06 -0.86 1.14
CA THR A 249 -6.29 -1.39 0.55
C THR A 249 -6.06 -2.86 0.24
N ILE A 250 -6.73 -3.72 0.98
CA ILE A 250 -6.60 -5.17 0.89
C ILE A 250 -7.74 -5.70 0.04
N ARG A 251 -7.39 -6.43 -1.00
CA ARG A 251 -8.38 -6.99 -1.92
C ARG A 251 -8.93 -8.31 -1.40
N ARG A 252 -10.14 -8.66 -1.85
CA ARG A 252 -10.72 -9.98 -1.61
C ARG A 252 -9.74 -11.09 -2.00
N GLY A 253 -9.59 -12.08 -1.14
CA GLY A 253 -8.72 -13.24 -1.33
C GLY A 253 -7.22 -12.96 -1.13
N THR A 254 -6.84 -11.72 -0.83
CA THR A 254 -5.44 -11.31 -0.63
C THR A 254 -5.17 -10.97 0.83
N TYR A 255 -3.91 -10.79 1.18
CA TYR A 255 -3.51 -10.38 2.52
C TYR A 255 -2.29 -9.46 2.48
N ILE A 256 -2.10 -8.74 3.57
CA ILE A 256 -0.81 -8.17 3.94
C ILE A 256 -0.36 -8.76 5.27
N ARG A 257 0.94 -8.97 5.40
CA ARG A 257 1.56 -9.61 6.56
C ARG A 257 2.75 -8.77 6.99
N SER A 258 2.93 -8.55 8.30
CA SER A 258 4.13 -7.89 8.80
C SER A 258 5.38 -8.71 8.52
N SER A 259 6.46 -8.05 8.08
CA SER A 259 7.78 -8.66 7.94
C SER A 259 8.37 -9.06 9.31
N ALA A 260 8.02 -8.32 10.36
CA ALA A 260 8.39 -8.63 11.74
C ALA A 260 7.46 -9.69 12.34
N SER A 261 8.03 -10.51 13.23
CA SER A 261 7.28 -11.34 14.17
C SER A 261 7.16 -10.62 15.52
N PHE A 262 6.00 -10.76 16.14
CA PHE A 262 5.71 -10.21 17.45
C PHE A 262 5.55 -11.33 18.47
N THR A 263 5.67 -11.01 19.76
CA THR A 263 5.47 -11.94 20.87
C THR A 263 4.68 -11.20 21.97
N ALA A 264 3.86 -11.92 22.74
CA ALA A 264 3.20 -11.36 23.91
C ALA A 264 4.23 -10.93 24.99
N PRO A 265 3.94 -9.92 25.82
CA PRO A 265 2.74 -9.07 25.80
C PRO A 265 2.74 -8.02 24.68
N ILE A 266 1.60 -7.87 24.02
CA ILE A 266 1.44 -6.97 22.87
C ILE A 266 0.00 -6.46 22.75
N SER A 267 -0.15 -5.19 22.38
CA SER A 267 -1.43 -4.61 21.97
C SER A 267 -1.34 -4.13 20.53
N VAL A 268 -2.30 -4.54 19.70
CA VAL A 268 -2.42 -4.12 18.30
C VAL A 268 -3.76 -3.42 18.12
N THR A 269 -3.72 -2.17 17.66
CA THR A 269 -4.91 -1.39 17.30
C THR A 269 -4.84 -1.01 15.83
N ALA A 270 -5.97 -1.10 15.12
CA ALA A 270 -6.09 -0.65 13.74
C ALA A 270 -7.48 -0.09 13.45
N SER A 271 -7.54 0.88 12.53
CA SER A 271 -8.80 1.35 11.97
C SER A 271 -9.06 0.69 10.62
N PHE A 272 -10.29 0.26 10.37
CA PHE A 272 -10.66 -0.48 9.16
C PHE A 272 -12.04 -0.12 8.66
N LYS A 273 -12.28 -0.41 7.39
CA LYS A 273 -13.56 -0.20 6.70
C LYS A 273 -13.70 -1.19 5.54
N ALA A 274 -14.73 -2.01 5.56
CA ALA A 274 -14.99 -2.99 4.50
C ALA A 274 -15.51 -2.32 3.22
N HIS A 275 -15.18 -2.90 2.06
CA HIS A 275 -15.72 -2.45 0.77
C HIS A 275 -17.17 -2.90 0.55
N ALA A 276 -17.63 -3.91 1.28
CA ALA A 276 -18.99 -4.43 1.26
C ALA A 276 -19.37 -5.00 2.64
N ASN A 277 -20.64 -5.32 2.86
CA ASN A 277 -21.14 -5.94 4.09
C ASN A 277 -20.76 -7.43 4.12
N GLU A 278 -19.46 -7.72 4.23
CA GLU A 278 -18.90 -9.06 4.08
C GLU A 278 -17.60 -9.20 4.88
N CYS A 279 -17.13 -10.46 5.00
CA CYS A 279 -16.09 -10.83 5.95
C CYS A 279 -14.66 -10.36 5.59
N PHE A 280 -13.91 -9.85 6.57
CA PHE A 280 -12.45 -9.64 6.55
C PHE A 280 -11.85 -9.86 7.94
N THR A 281 -10.54 -10.10 8.04
CA THR A 281 -9.89 -10.57 9.28
C THR A 281 -8.62 -9.80 9.61
N MET A 282 -8.39 -9.59 10.90
CA MET A 282 -7.07 -9.30 11.47
C MET A 282 -6.63 -10.49 12.32
N SER A 283 -5.39 -10.96 12.15
CA SER A 283 -4.85 -12.09 12.91
C SER A 283 -3.45 -11.82 13.43
N LEU A 284 -3.13 -12.39 14.58
CA LEU A 284 -1.85 -12.29 15.26
C LEU A 284 -1.31 -13.69 15.56
N PHE A 285 0.02 -13.83 15.53
CA PHE A 285 0.74 -15.08 15.80
C PHE A 285 0.39 -16.23 14.85
N HIS A 286 0.02 -15.91 13.61
CA HIS A 286 -0.39 -16.89 12.63
C HIS A 286 0.28 -16.64 11.29
N ASP A 287 0.76 -17.70 10.65
CA ASP A 287 1.58 -17.63 9.44
C ASP A 287 1.05 -18.44 8.24
N GLU A 288 -0.18 -18.95 8.34
CA GLU A 288 -0.80 -19.57 7.16
C GLU A 288 -1.10 -18.48 6.13
N GLN A 289 -0.86 -18.82 4.87
CA GLN A 289 -1.06 -17.93 3.74
C GLN A 289 -2.41 -18.23 3.08
N CYS A 290 -3.04 -17.21 2.50
CA CYS A 290 -4.24 -17.44 1.71
C CYS A 290 -3.92 -18.25 0.44
N GLY A 291 -4.58 -19.40 0.27
CA GLY A 291 -4.62 -20.14 -0.98
C GLY A 291 -6.05 -20.28 -1.52
N GLY A 292 -6.27 -19.96 -2.80
CA GLY A 292 -7.55 -20.15 -3.49
C GLY A 292 -8.55 -18.97 -3.43
N SER A 293 -9.79 -19.19 -3.89
CA SER A 293 -10.81 -18.13 -3.98
C SER A 293 -11.40 -17.68 -2.63
N HIS A 294 -11.14 -18.45 -1.57
CA HIS A 294 -11.48 -18.15 -0.19
C HIS A 294 -10.24 -18.38 0.66
N CYS A 295 -9.81 -17.35 1.41
CA CYS A 295 -8.64 -17.47 2.26
C CYS A 295 -8.94 -18.43 3.43
N SER A 296 -8.34 -19.63 3.42
CA SER A 296 -8.46 -20.62 4.52
C SER A 296 -7.83 -20.12 5.83
N ALA A 297 -6.78 -19.31 5.74
CA ALA A 297 -6.10 -18.70 6.87
C ALA A 297 -6.97 -17.67 7.63
N LYS A 298 -8.17 -17.35 7.14
CA LYS A 298 -9.11 -16.49 7.87
C LYS A 298 -9.56 -17.20 9.16
N ASN A 299 -9.71 -16.43 10.24
CA ASN A 299 -10.09 -16.93 11.57
C ASN A 299 -9.09 -17.90 12.22
N ALA A 300 -7.86 -18.01 11.71
CA ALA A 300 -6.83 -18.86 12.29
C ALA A 300 -5.97 -18.11 13.32
N GLY A 301 -5.35 -18.87 14.24
CA GLY A 301 -4.59 -18.31 15.36
C GLY A 301 -5.44 -17.43 16.28
N LEU A 302 -4.83 -16.35 16.77
CA LEU A 302 -5.53 -15.33 17.53
C LEU A 302 -6.04 -14.26 16.57
N SER A 303 -7.35 -14.20 16.33
CA SER A 303 -7.88 -13.37 15.26
C SER A 303 -9.29 -12.89 15.52
N TRP A 304 -9.67 -11.84 14.79
CA TRP A 304 -11.04 -11.39 14.72
C TRP A 304 -11.45 -11.15 13.26
N GLU A 305 -12.67 -11.54 12.94
CA GLU A 305 -13.34 -11.29 11.66
C GLU A 305 -14.52 -10.34 11.88
N ASN A 306 -14.67 -9.35 11.01
CA ASN A 306 -15.83 -8.46 10.97
C ASN A 306 -16.51 -8.57 9.61
N GLY A 307 -17.82 -8.34 9.58
CA GLY A 307 -18.67 -8.57 8.41
C GLY A 307 -19.00 -10.04 8.18
N GLY A 308 -18.73 -10.92 9.14
CA GLY A 308 -19.19 -12.30 9.10
C GLY A 308 -20.71 -12.33 8.95
N TRP A 309 -21.21 -13.00 7.92
CA TRP A 309 -22.64 -12.99 7.55
C TRP A 309 -23.26 -11.59 7.50
N GLY A 310 -22.47 -10.61 7.06
CA GLY A 310 -22.87 -9.23 6.85
C GLY A 310 -22.68 -8.30 8.06
N ASN A 311 -23.07 -8.72 9.27
CA ASN A 311 -23.14 -7.82 10.42
C ASN A 311 -22.61 -8.38 11.74
N LYS A 312 -21.81 -9.45 11.69
CA LYS A 312 -21.27 -10.10 12.88
C LYS A 312 -19.76 -9.89 13.00
N LEU A 313 -19.32 -9.79 14.24
CA LEU A 313 -17.95 -10.08 14.66
C LEU A 313 -17.84 -11.55 15.02
N ARG A 314 -16.68 -12.13 14.72
CA ARG A 314 -16.29 -13.48 15.08
C ARG A 314 -14.86 -13.43 15.65
N PHE A 315 -14.63 -14.08 16.79
CA PHE A 315 -13.32 -14.14 17.43
C PHE A 315 -12.80 -15.57 17.52
N SER A 316 -11.49 -15.74 17.29
CA SER A 316 -10.77 -17.00 17.45
C SER A 316 -9.61 -16.83 18.44
N PRO A 317 -9.32 -17.86 19.27
CA PRO A 317 -9.97 -19.18 19.33
C PRO A 317 -11.36 -19.13 20.00
N GLY A 318 -12.18 -20.16 19.76
CA GLY A 318 -13.47 -20.36 20.43
C GLY A 318 -14.71 -20.03 19.59
N ASP A 319 -14.55 -19.42 18.42
CA ASP A 319 -15.65 -19.11 17.50
C ASP A 319 -16.78 -18.30 18.16
N TRP A 320 -16.41 -17.33 18.99
CA TRP A 320 -17.39 -16.46 19.64
C TRP A 320 -17.92 -15.45 18.64
N ILE A 321 -19.24 -15.25 18.59
CA ILE A 321 -19.91 -14.44 17.56
C ILE A 321 -20.86 -13.41 18.20
N GLN A 322 -20.83 -12.17 17.71
CA GLN A 322 -21.74 -11.11 18.15
C GLN A 322 -22.19 -10.23 16.98
N THR A 323 -23.46 -9.82 16.98
CA THR A 323 -23.97 -8.84 16.02
C THR A 323 -23.53 -7.43 16.41
N VAL A 324 -22.85 -6.71 15.51
CA VAL A 324 -22.34 -5.34 15.75
C VAL A 324 -22.71 -4.31 14.67
N GLY A 325 -23.53 -4.72 13.70
CA GLY A 325 -23.88 -3.87 12.55
C GLY A 325 -22.92 -4.06 11.37
N TYR A 326 -23.09 -3.24 10.34
CA TYR A 326 -22.37 -3.38 9.08
C TYR A 326 -20.98 -2.73 9.12
N PRO A 327 -19.93 -3.36 8.56
CA PRO A 327 -18.55 -2.88 8.65
C PRO A 327 -18.16 -1.86 7.56
N THR A 328 -19.13 -1.27 6.85
CA THR A 328 -18.87 -0.35 5.73
C THR A 328 -18.49 1.07 6.19
N GLY A 329 -18.57 1.35 7.50
CA GLY A 329 -18.01 2.54 8.14
C GLY A 329 -16.59 2.32 8.64
N TRP A 330 -15.92 3.40 9.04
CA TRP A 330 -14.66 3.28 9.77
C TRP A 330 -14.93 2.81 11.20
N HIS A 331 -14.25 1.76 11.59
CA HIS A 331 -14.30 1.18 12.93
C HIS A 331 -12.88 0.93 13.44
N THR A 332 -12.75 0.78 14.76
CA THR A 332 -11.48 0.46 15.40
C THR A 332 -11.58 -0.91 16.05
N GLY A 333 -10.54 -1.71 15.89
CA GLY A 333 -10.40 -3.00 16.55
C GLY A 333 -9.07 -3.03 17.29
N THR A 334 -9.10 -3.58 18.50
CA THR A 334 -7.91 -3.79 19.30
C THR A 334 -7.83 -5.26 19.70
N LEU A 335 -6.64 -5.83 19.57
CA LEU A 335 -6.28 -7.14 20.11
C LEU A 335 -5.15 -6.93 21.12
N ASP A 336 -5.45 -7.17 22.39
CA ASP A 336 -4.50 -7.04 23.48
C ASP A 336 -4.18 -8.42 24.05
N VAL A 337 -2.90 -8.77 24.13
CA VAL A 337 -2.40 -10.03 24.67
C VAL A 337 -1.51 -9.72 25.84
N ALA A 338 -2.00 -10.00 27.04
CA ALA A 338 -1.27 -9.76 28.28
C ALA A 338 -0.19 -10.83 28.53
N SER A 339 0.70 -10.54 29.46
CA SER A 339 1.84 -11.41 29.81
C SER A 339 1.41 -12.74 30.46
N ASP A 340 0.21 -12.80 31.01
CA ASP A 340 -0.40 -14.01 31.59
C ASP A 340 -1.08 -14.91 30.55
N GLY A 341 -1.07 -14.49 29.27
CA GLY A 341 -1.70 -15.22 28.17
C GLY A 341 -3.17 -14.85 27.96
N THR A 342 -3.69 -13.86 28.67
CA THR A 342 -5.04 -13.35 28.42
C THR A 342 -5.07 -12.56 27.12
N ALA A 343 -5.88 -13.00 26.16
CA ALA A 343 -6.18 -12.24 24.95
C ALA A 343 -7.55 -11.56 25.06
N SER A 344 -7.58 -10.24 24.87
CA SER A 344 -8.76 -9.38 24.95
C SER A 344 -9.02 -8.70 23.61
N PHE A 345 -10.26 -8.79 23.15
CA PHE A 345 -10.70 -8.25 21.87
C PHE A 345 -11.63 -7.07 22.11
N PHE A 346 -11.31 -5.91 21.52
CA PHE A 346 -12.12 -4.71 21.62
C PHE A 346 -12.61 -4.26 20.24
N TYR A 347 -13.83 -3.74 20.20
CA TYR A 347 -14.44 -3.14 19.03
C TYR A 347 -14.97 -1.76 19.36
N ASN A 348 -14.49 -0.72 18.67
CA ASN A 348 -14.75 0.69 18.96
C ASN A 348 -14.53 1.04 20.44
N GLY A 349 -13.46 0.49 21.04
CA GLY A 349 -13.08 0.71 22.43
C GLY A 349 -13.88 -0.10 23.46
N VAL A 350 -14.86 -0.90 23.05
CA VAL A 350 -15.65 -1.76 23.94
C VAL A 350 -15.07 -3.16 23.97
N LEU A 351 -14.83 -3.72 25.17
CA LEU A 351 -14.41 -5.12 25.34
C LEU A 351 -15.53 -6.05 24.86
N MET A 352 -15.24 -6.86 23.86
CA MET A 352 -16.21 -7.77 23.24
C MET A 352 -16.03 -9.21 23.72
N TYR A 353 -14.78 -9.67 23.78
CA TYR A 353 -14.45 -11.06 24.09
C TYR A 353 -13.08 -11.15 24.76
N GLN A 354 -12.91 -12.16 25.60
CA GLN A 354 -11.67 -12.47 26.30
C GLN A 354 -11.48 -13.98 26.35
N THR A 355 -10.26 -14.44 26.11
CA THR A 355 -9.93 -15.87 26.11
C THR A 355 -8.49 -16.09 26.56
N ALA A 356 -8.18 -17.31 26.98
CA ALA A 356 -6.82 -17.71 27.25
C ALA A 356 -6.10 -18.05 25.94
N TYR A 357 -4.84 -17.65 25.83
CA TYR A 357 -3.97 -17.89 24.69
C TYR A 357 -2.55 -18.23 25.16
N PRO A 358 -1.81 -19.12 24.47
CA PRO A 358 -0.46 -19.48 24.91
C PRO A 358 0.48 -18.26 24.99
N THR A 359 1.13 -18.06 26.13
CA THR A 359 2.11 -16.97 26.37
C THR A 359 3.34 -17.07 25.49
N THR A 360 3.66 -18.27 24.99
CA THR A 360 4.79 -18.53 24.09
C THR A 360 4.47 -18.27 22.62
N ALA A 361 3.25 -17.81 22.30
CA ALA A 361 2.87 -17.56 20.92
C ALA A 361 3.67 -16.38 20.34
N SER A 362 4.20 -16.60 19.15
CA SER A 362 4.95 -15.61 18.39
C SER A 362 4.63 -15.79 16.91
N GLY A 363 4.65 -14.68 16.17
CA GLY A 363 4.38 -14.70 14.74
C GLY A 363 3.96 -13.32 14.22
N PRO A 364 3.63 -13.22 12.93
CA PRO A 364 3.35 -11.94 12.31
C PRO A 364 1.94 -11.43 12.66
N LEU A 365 1.72 -10.15 12.38
CA LEU A 365 0.40 -9.53 12.25
C LEU A 365 -0.04 -9.67 10.79
N GLN A 366 -1.27 -10.11 10.55
CA GLN A 366 -1.85 -10.15 9.21
C GLN A 366 -3.19 -9.41 9.14
N PHE A 367 -3.45 -8.86 7.97
CA PHE A 367 -4.74 -8.32 7.57
C PHE A 367 -5.18 -9.03 6.28
N ILE A 368 -6.32 -9.70 6.33
CA ILE A 368 -6.77 -10.67 5.33
C ILE A 368 -8.11 -10.23 4.76
N GLY A 369 -8.16 -10.01 3.44
CA GLY A 369 -9.41 -9.76 2.72
C GLY A 369 -10.12 -11.09 2.49
N GLY A 370 -11.13 -11.38 3.30
CA GLY A 370 -11.86 -12.64 3.26
C GLY A 370 -12.85 -12.71 2.10
N CYS A 371 -14.12 -12.47 2.42
CA CYS A 371 -15.26 -12.48 1.50
C CYS A 371 -15.31 -11.19 0.66
N THR A 372 -14.75 -10.11 1.19
CA THR A 372 -14.62 -8.80 0.52
C THR A 372 -13.22 -8.21 0.75
N GLY A 373 -12.91 -7.15 0.03
CA GLY A 373 -11.77 -6.29 0.34
C GLY A 373 -12.10 -5.28 1.44
N PHE A 374 -11.07 -4.65 2.00
CA PHE A 374 -11.22 -3.60 3.00
C PHE A 374 -10.04 -2.64 2.99
N ASP A 375 -10.26 -1.47 3.55
CA ASP A 375 -9.20 -0.50 3.83
C ASP A 375 -8.79 -0.62 5.30
N VAL A 376 -7.49 -0.51 5.57
CA VAL A 376 -6.91 -0.46 6.93
C VAL A 376 -5.95 0.72 7.04
N LYS A 377 -5.89 1.36 8.21
CA LYS A 377 -4.98 2.46 8.52
C LYS A 377 -4.76 2.58 10.03
N ASP A 378 -3.88 3.50 10.43
CA ASP A 378 -3.64 3.84 11.83
C ASP A 378 -3.28 2.61 12.67
N VAL A 379 -2.36 1.77 12.15
CA VAL A 379 -1.91 0.54 12.83
C VAL A 379 -0.87 0.89 13.89
N ILE A 380 -1.24 0.66 15.15
CA ILE A 380 -0.42 0.95 16.32
C ILE A 380 -0.11 -0.37 17.01
N ILE A 381 1.17 -0.61 17.29
CA ILE A 381 1.65 -1.75 18.04
C ILE A 381 2.34 -1.25 19.32
N SER A 382 1.82 -1.66 20.47
CA SER A 382 2.44 -1.40 21.77
C SER A 382 3.00 -2.69 22.35
N ILE A 383 4.29 -2.72 22.67
CA ILE A 383 4.91 -3.83 23.39
C ILE A 383 4.95 -3.44 24.87
N ASN A 384 4.13 -4.12 25.67
CA ASN A 384 3.94 -3.80 27.09
C ASN A 384 4.98 -4.57 27.92
N SER A 385 6.20 -4.06 27.99
CA SER A 385 7.31 -4.70 28.72
C SER A 385 7.06 -4.90 30.21
#